data_AF-A0A8T6XP05-F1
#
_entry.id   AF-A0A8T6XP05-F1
#
_cell.length_a   1.000
_cell.length_b   1.000
_cell.length_c   1.000
_cell.angle_alpha   90.00
_cell.angle_beta   90.00
_cell.angle_gamma   90.00
#
_symmetry.space_group_name_H-M   'P 1'
#
loop_
_entity.id
_entity.type
_entity.pdbx_description
1 polymer ?
#
loop_
_entity_poly.entity_id
_entity_poly.type
_entity_poly.pdbx_seq_one_letter_code
_entity_poly.pdbx_strand_id
1 'polypeptide(L)'
;MLGDGVEQDERFSNILEKLEPDWRVENLGMTGFGPGLMLRAFENVGLICNPDVVVWCMYTDDFRRVRPYYKGVGFRIPRYKLESGNLVTRPYPKRMFLDKSAIYHALRHVYWTKTDAIYELNEAILDKFLSFVKPQQFQPVIIFLPGRGDKSWDKERRFWLKRFAEKKGVPFKDFTNVIHSYKRRELFIRKNPHFNPRGHQVTAETLHAFLKQNVITQ
;
A
#
# COMPACT_ATOMS: atom_id res chain seq x y z
N MET A 1 -6.13 8.15 1.07
CA MET A 1 -4.67 8.41 0.98
C MET A 1 -4.19 8.76 -0.41
N LEU A 2 -4.46 7.93 -1.43
CA LEU A 2 -4.02 8.21 -2.79
C LEU A 2 -4.95 9.22 -3.50
N GLY A 3 -5.29 10.33 -2.83
CA GLY A 3 -6.14 11.41 -3.36
C GLY A 3 -7.29 11.88 -2.47
N ASP A 4 -7.19 11.65 -1.15
CA ASP A 4 -8.22 12.05 -0.18
C ASP A 4 -7.83 13.37 0.47
N GLY A 5 -8.75 14.34 0.48
CA GLY A 5 -8.52 15.69 0.98
C GLY A 5 -7.84 16.66 0.00
N VAL A 6 -7.79 16.32 -1.30
CA VAL A 6 -7.29 17.17 -2.39
C VAL A 6 -8.20 17.05 -3.61
N GLU A 7 -8.16 18.05 -4.49
CA GLU A 7 -8.90 18.02 -5.76
C GLU A 7 -8.35 16.94 -6.69
N GLN A 8 -9.16 16.53 -7.68
CA GLN A 8 -8.81 15.42 -8.58
C GLN A 8 -7.49 15.68 -9.32
N ASP A 9 -7.30 16.88 -9.83
CA ASP A 9 -6.17 17.25 -10.67
C ASP A 9 -4.89 17.55 -9.87
N GLU A 10 -5.00 17.56 -8.53
CA GLU A 10 -3.92 17.66 -7.54
C GLU A 10 -3.44 16.28 -7.06
N ARG A 11 -4.12 15.19 -7.43
CA ARG A 11 -3.71 13.83 -7.05
C ARG A 11 -2.43 13.47 -7.79
N PHE A 12 -1.51 12.78 -7.13
CA PHE A 12 -0.23 12.40 -7.73
C PHE A 12 -0.42 11.56 -9.02
N SER A 13 -1.50 10.79 -9.13
CA SER A 13 -1.85 10.02 -10.33
C SER A 13 -2.15 10.93 -11.52
N ASN A 14 -2.94 11.99 -11.29
CA ASN A 14 -3.32 12.94 -12.31
C ASN A 14 -2.17 13.91 -12.63
N ILE A 15 -1.33 14.23 -11.65
CA ILE A 15 -0.08 14.96 -11.89
C ILE A 15 0.88 14.10 -12.74
N LEU A 16 0.98 12.79 -12.48
CA LEU A 16 1.83 11.89 -13.27
C LEU A 16 1.37 11.82 -14.74
N GLU A 17 0.07 11.75 -14.98
CA GLU A 17 -0.53 11.81 -16.31
C GLU A 17 -0.28 13.17 -17.01
N LYS A 18 -0.30 14.28 -16.27
CA LYS A 18 0.08 15.60 -16.80
C LYS A 18 1.58 15.69 -17.17
N LEU A 19 2.44 15.00 -16.42
CA LEU A 19 3.90 14.98 -16.67
C LEU A 19 4.27 14.12 -17.89
N GLU A 20 3.47 13.10 -18.21
CA GLU A 20 3.65 12.20 -19.35
C GLU A 20 2.32 12.05 -20.09
N PRO A 21 2.00 12.96 -21.05
CA PRO A 21 0.72 12.96 -21.75
C PRO A 21 0.41 11.69 -22.55
N ASP A 22 1.44 10.90 -22.87
CA ASP A 22 1.30 9.62 -23.56
C ASP A 22 0.92 8.47 -22.61
N TRP A 23 0.89 8.71 -21.29
CA TRP A 23 0.52 7.69 -20.31
C TRP A 23 -0.95 7.84 -19.95
N ARG A 24 -1.64 6.70 -19.79
CA ARG A 24 -2.95 6.63 -19.13
C ARG A 24 -2.75 6.13 -17.70
N VAL A 25 -3.11 6.93 -16.70
CA VAL A 25 -2.84 6.60 -15.29
C VAL A 25 -4.13 6.26 -14.54
N GLU A 26 -4.35 4.98 -14.29
CA GLU A 26 -5.50 4.48 -13.54
C GLU A 26 -5.22 4.42 -12.03
N ASN A 27 -5.98 5.16 -11.23
CA ASN A 27 -5.84 5.18 -9.77
C ASN A 27 -6.88 4.27 -9.08
N LEU A 28 -6.45 3.09 -8.64
CA LEU A 28 -7.28 2.15 -7.87
C LEU A 28 -7.23 2.38 -6.34
N GLY A 29 -6.60 3.46 -5.92
CA GLY A 29 -6.42 3.80 -4.51
C GLY A 29 -7.71 4.27 -3.85
N MET A 30 -8.16 3.56 -2.82
CA MET A 30 -9.32 3.97 -2.02
C MET A 30 -8.96 4.21 -0.56
N THR A 31 -9.61 5.19 0.08
CA THR A 31 -9.44 5.44 1.51
C THR A 31 -9.88 4.22 2.31
N GLY A 32 -9.05 3.84 3.28
CA GLY A 32 -9.31 2.70 4.16
C GLY A 32 -8.80 1.36 3.64
N PHE A 33 -8.43 1.26 2.35
CA PHE A 33 -7.87 0.03 1.79
C PHE A 33 -6.56 -0.33 2.47
N GLY A 34 -6.40 -1.63 2.71
CA GLY A 34 -5.12 -2.24 3.01
C GLY A 34 -4.74 -3.21 1.90
N PRO A 35 -3.61 -3.93 2.04
CA PRO A 35 -3.04 -4.77 0.98
C PRO A 35 -4.03 -5.79 0.42
N GLY A 36 -4.85 -6.40 1.27
CA GLY A 36 -5.86 -7.36 0.83
C GLY A 36 -7.00 -6.74 0.01
N LEU A 37 -7.38 -5.49 0.25
CA LEU A 37 -8.38 -4.81 -0.59
C LEU A 37 -7.75 -4.25 -1.87
N MET A 38 -6.49 -3.80 -1.81
CA MET A 38 -5.72 -3.42 -2.99
C MET A 38 -5.62 -4.59 -3.97
N LEU A 39 -5.27 -5.78 -3.49
CA LEU A 39 -5.21 -6.98 -4.32
C LEU A 39 -6.56 -7.29 -4.99
N ARG A 40 -7.65 -7.19 -4.24
CA ARG A 40 -9.00 -7.41 -4.80
C ARG A 40 -9.37 -6.38 -5.84
N ALA A 41 -9.09 -5.10 -5.59
CA ALA A 41 -9.36 -4.05 -6.57
C ALA A 41 -8.55 -4.27 -7.85
N PHE A 42 -7.29 -4.69 -7.72
CA PHE A 42 -6.48 -5.07 -8.86
C PHE A 42 -7.04 -6.27 -9.61
N GLU A 43 -7.38 -7.37 -8.91
CA GLU A 43 -7.96 -8.58 -9.50
C GLU A 43 -9.27 -8.33 -10.26
N ASN A 44 -10.14 -7.46 -9.74
CA ASN A 44 -11.49 -7.26 -10.29
C ASN A 44 -11.60 -6.06 -11.23
N VAL A 45 -10.68 -5.12 -11.19
CA VAL A 45 -10.74 -3.88 -11.97
C VAL A 45 -9.43 -3.65 -12.70
N GLY A 46 -8.30 -3.68 -12.01
CA GLY A 46 -6.99 -3.36 -12.59
C GLY A 46 -6.57 -4.26 -13.75
N LEU A 47 -6.87 -5.56 -13.66
CA LEU A 47 -6.56 -6.52 -14.73
C LEU A 47 -7.36 -6.27 -16.02
N ILE A 48 -8.55 -5.68 -15.92
CA ILE A 48 -9.40 -5.40 -17.10
C ILE A 48 -8.74 -4.31 -17.97
N CYS A 49 -7.94 -3.43 -17.37
CA CYS A 49 -7.29 -2.32 -18.06
C CYS A 49 -6.05 -2.72 -18.88
N ASN A 50 -5.60 -3.98 -18.81
CA ASN A 50 -4.38 -4.48 -19.47
C ASN A 50 -3.15 -3.54 -19.30
N PRO A 51 -2.71 -3.29 -18.05
CA PRO A 51 -1.67 -2.29 -17.78
C PRO A 51 -0.27 -2.74 -18.23
N ASP A 52 0.56 -1.83 -18.72
CA ASP A 52 1.98 -2.11 -18.98
C ASP A 52 2.81 -2.09 -17.69
N VAL A 53 2.44 -1.22 -16.74
CA VAL A 53 3.13 -1.04 -15.46
C VAL A 53 2.10 -0.99 -14.34
N VAL A 54 2.36 -1.71 -13.24
CA VAL A 54 1.51 -1.64 -12.04
C VAL A 54 2.35 -1.22 -10.84
N VAL A 55 2.04 -0.05 -10.28
CA VAL A 55 2.70 0.50 -9.10
C VAL A 55 1.92 0.16 -7.83
N TRP A 56 2.47 -0.75 -7.03
CA TRP A 56 1.94 -1.10 -5.72
C TRP A 56 2.44 -0.11 -4.64
N CYS A 57 1.57 0.82 -4.27
CA CYS A 57 1.86 1.85 -3.27
C CYS A 57 1.58 1.36 -1.85
N MET A 58 2.64 1.04 -1.08
CA MET A 58 2.52 0.71 0.34
C MET A 58 2.67 1.91 1.27
N TYR A 59 1.64 2.17 2.08
CA TYR A 59 1.74 3.14 3.18
C TYR A 59 2.04 2.47 4.53
N THR A 60 2.65 3.22 5.45
CA THR A 60 3.03 2.74 6.81
C THR A 60 1.92 1.94 7.52
N ASP A 61 0.67 2.38 7.45
CA ASP A 61 -0.44 1.71 8.14
C ASP A 61 -0.99 0.48 7.41
N ASP A 62 -0.68 0.30 6.12
CA ASP A 62 -1.23 -0.78 5.32
C ASP A 62 -0.77 -2.16 5.81
N PHE A 63 0.48 -2.25 6.26
CA PHE A 63 1.01 -3.42 6.97
C PHE A 63 0.09 -3.88 8.10
N ARG A 64 -0.48 -2.94 8.86
CA ARG A 64 -1.35 -3.25 10.00
C ARG A 64 -2.79 -3.53 9.57
N ARG A 65 -3.20 -3.06 8.38
CA ARG A 65 -4.54 -3.27 7.86
C ARG A 65 -4.81 -4.71 7.46
N VAL A 66 -3.80 -5.58 7.38
CA VAL A 66 -4.04 -7.04 7.22
C VAL A 66 -4.60 -7.69 8.48
N ARG A 67 -4.45 -7.05 9.65
CA ARG A 67 -4.96 -7.58 10.93
C ARG A 67 -6.48 -7.75 10.87
N PRO A 68 -7.04 -8.84 11.43
CA PRO A 68 -8.48 -9.10 11.37
C PRO A 68 -9.34 -8.01 12.01
N TYR A 69 -8.81 -7.29 13.00
CA TYR A 69 -9.43 -6.10 13.56
C TYR A 69 -8.51 -4.90 13.39
N TYR A 70 -8.95 -3.92 12.61
CA TYR A 70 -8.32 -2.62 12.46
C TYR A 70 -9.38 -1.53 12.63
N LYS A 71 -9.28 -0.73 13.69
CA LYS A 71 -10.30 0.26 14.09
C LYS A 71 -10.60 1.30 13.00
N GLY A 72 -9.65 1.56 12.09
CA GLY A 72 -9.74 2.64 11.08
C GLY A 72 -10.50 2.32 9.80
N VAL A 73 -11.25 1.21 9.71
CA VAL A 73 -12.09 0.91 8.51
C VAL A 73 -13.57 1.16 8.78
N GLY A 74 -14.02 1.31 10.03
CA GLY A 74 -15.41 1.71 10.37
C GLY A 74 -16.51 0.66 10.09
N PHE A 75 -16.32 -0.23 9.11
CA PHE A 75 -17.24 -1.29 8.70
C PHE A 75 -16.51 -2.63 8.49
N ARG A 76 -17.26 -3.73 8.41
CA ARG A 76 -16.71 -5.06 8.11
C ARG A 76 -16.38 -5.14 6.63
N ILE A 77 -15.20 -5.68 6.32
CA ILE A 77 -14.74 -5.91 4.93
C ILE A 77 -14.30 -7.36 4.79
N PRO A 78 -14.34 -7.93 3.58
CA PRO A 78 -13.69 -9.21 3.30
C PRO A 78 -12.19 -9.13 3.64
N ARG A 79 -11.65 -10.21 4.19
CA ARG A 79 -10.24 -10.30 4.62
C ARG A 79 -9.59 -11.52 3.99
N TYR A 80 -8.27 -11.50 3.92
CA TYR A 80 -7.49 -12.72 3.72
C TYR A 80 -7.01 -13.29 5.05
N LYS A 81 -6.80 -14.60 5.07
CA LYS A 81 -6.13 -15.32 6.14
C LYS A 81 -5.21 -16.35 5.50
N LEU A 82 -4.09 -16.65 6.16
CA LEU A 82 -3.26 -17.80 5.82
C LEU A 82 -3.83 -19.08 6.43
N GLU A 83 -4.09 -20.06 5.59
CA GLU A 83 -4.53 -21.41 5.98
C GLU A 83 -3.66 -22.42 5.26
N SER A 84 -2.84 -23.14 6.03
CA SER A 84 -1.84 -24.09 5.49
C SER A 84 -0.95 -23.46 4.41
N GLY A 85 -0.49 -22.23 4.63
CA GLY A 85 0.34 -21.47 3.70
C GLY A 85 -0.41 -20.82 2.54
N ASN A 86 -1.71 -21.07 2.38
CA ASN A 86 -2.51 -20.54 1.27
C ASN A 86 -3.32 -19.30 1.68
N LEU A 87 -3.42 -18.35 0.76
CA LEU A 87 -4.24 -17.16 0.93
C LEU A 87 -5.72 -17.50 0.73
N VAL A 88 -6.49 -17.53 1.81
CA VAL A 88 -7.93 -17.85 1.77
C VAL A 88 -8.77 -16.61 2.05
N THR A 89 -9.81 -16.42 1.24
CA THR A 89 -10.80 -15.36 1.45
C THR A 89 -11.72 -15.72 2.62
N ARG A 90 -11.78 -14.84 3.62
CA ARG A 90 -12.77 -14.90 4.70
C ARG A 90 -13.82 -13.80 4.49
N PRO A 91 -15.08 -14.16 4.12
CA PRO A 91 -16.13 -13.18 3.91
C PRO A 91 -16.53 -12.55 5.25
N TYR A 92 -16.60 -11.22 5.28
CA TYR A 92 -17.12 -10.38 6.38
C TYR A 92 -17.06 -11.02 7.77
N PRO A 93 -15.87 -11.15 8.38
CA PRO A 93 -15.70 -11.90 9.63
C PRO A 93 -16.66 -11.38 10.72
N LYS A 94 -17.48 -12.28 11.26
CA LYS A 94 -18.39 -11.97 12.36
C LYS A 94 -17.56 -11.61 13.59
N ARG A 95 -18.03 -10.61 14.36
CA ARG A 95 -17.45 -10.34 15.68
C ARG A 95 -17.81 -11.51 16.59
N MET A 96 -16.80 -12.13 17.18
CA MET A 96 -16.97 -13.13 18.23
C MET A 96 -17.32 -12.44 19.55
N PHE A 97 -17.95 -13.16 20.49
CA PHE A 97 -18.22 -12.63 21.83
C PHE A 97 -16.94 -12.15 22.53
N LEU A 98 -15.83 -12.87 22.33
CA LEU A 98 -14.50 -12.52 22.83
C LEU A 98 -13.94 -11.20 22.24
N ASP A 99 -14.44 -10.70 21.10
CA ASP A 99 -14.04 -9.39 20.57
C ASP A 99 -14.51 -8.21 21.44
N LYS A 100 -15.30 -8.46 22.50
CA LYS A 100 -15.60 -7.44 23.53
C LYS A 100 -14.57 -7.43 24.67
N SER A 101 -13.72 -8.45 24.78
CA SER A 101 -12.78 -8.59 25.88
C SER A 101 -11.48 -7.80 25.65
N ALA A 102 -11.13 -6.93 26.58
CA ALA A 102 -9.84 -6.22 26.57
C ALA A 102 -8.64 -7.19 26.59
N ILE A 103 -8.73 -8.29 27.35
CA ILE A 103 -7.67 -9.32 27.43
C ILE A 103 -7.43 -9.98 26.06
N TYR A 104 -8.50 -10.42 25.40
CA TYR A 104 -8.43 -10.95 24.04
C TYR A 104 -7.76 -9.98 23.05
N HIS A 105 -8.09 -8.69 23.11
CA HIS A 105 -7.43 -7.67 22.29
C HIS A 105 -5.95 -7.48 22.63
N ALA A 106 -5.59 -7.54 23.91
CA ALA A 106 -4.20 -7.46 24.36
C ALA A 106 -3.38 -8.66 23.87
N LEU A 107 -3.89 -9.89 24.02
CA LEU A 107 -3.24 -11.11 23.52
C LEU A 107 -3.06 -11.08 22.00
N ARG A 108 -4.09 -10.66 21.25
CA ARG A 108 -3.94 -10.47 19.80
C ARG A 108 -2.92 -9.40 19.47
N HIS A 109 -2.93 -8.28 20.18
CA HIS A 109 -1.95 -7.22 19.95
C HIS A 109 -0.54 -7.77 20.12
N VAL A 110 -0.27 -8.50 21.21
CA VAL A 110 1.02 -9.15 21.46
C VAL A 110 1.35 -10.12 20.33
N TYR A 111 0.45 -11.04 19.97
CA TYR A 111 0.67 -11.96 18.85
C TYR A 111 1.06 -11.22 17.56
N TRP A 112 0.28 -10.23 17.11
CA TRP A 112 0.56 -9.48 15.88
C TRP A 112 1.71 -8.48 15.98
N THR A 113 2.31 -8.27 17.14
CA THR A 113 3.48 -7.39 17.32
C THR A 113 4.76 -8.15 17.66
N LYS A 114 4.63 -9.39 18.13
CA LYS A 114 5.73 -10.24 18.55
C LYS A 114 5.96 -11.44 17.63
N THR A 115 5.06 -11.68 16.67
CA THR A 115 5.22 -12.72 15.65
C THR A 115 5.27 -12.11 14.26
N ASP A 116 5.80 -12.88 13.31
CA ASP A 116 5.91 -12.50 11.90
C ASP A 116 4.59 -12.59 11.14
N ALA A 117 3.47 -12.91 11.80
CA ALA A 117 2.16 -13.09 11.16
C ALA A 117 1.71 -11.91 10.28
N ILE A 118 2.10 -10.67 10.63
CA ILE A 118 1.87 -9.51 9.75
C ILE A 118 2.63 -9.66 8.44
N TYR A 119 3.92 -9.96 8.54
CA TYR A 119 4.82 -10.04 7.40
C TYR A 119 4.49 -11.25 6.53
N GLU A 120 4.21 -12.42 7.12
CA GLU A 120 3.76 -13.62 6.39
C GLU A 120 2.50 -13.34 5.55
N LEU A 121 1.48 -12.69 6.14
CA LEU A 121 0.25 -12.40 5.42
C LEU A 121 0.46 -11.31 4.34
N ASN A 122 1.31 -10.31 4.58
CA ASN A 122 1.69 -9.35 3.55
C ASN A 122 2.48 -10.03 2.42
N GLU A 123 3.41 -10.93 2.73
CA GLU A 123 4.19 -11.72 1.76
C GLU A 123 3.24 -12.51 0.86
N ALA A 124 2.29 -13.25 1.44
CA ALA A 124 1.33 -14.04 0.68
C ALA A 124 0.41 -13.18 -0.22
N ILE A 125 0.03 -11.98 0.22
CA ILE A 125 -0.74 -11.04 -0.59
C ILE A 125 0.10 -10.52 -1.76
N LEU A 126 1.35 -10.11 -1.50
CA LEU A 126 2.25 -9.62 -2.54
C LEU A 126 2.66 -10.72 -3.52
N ASP A 127 2.87 -11.95 -3.04
CA ASP A 127 3.13 -13.11 -3.89
C ASP A 127 1.93 -13.42 -4.79
N LYS A 128 0.71 -13.30 -4.27
CA LYS A 128 -0.49 -13.42 -5.09
C LYS A 128 -0.55 -12.30 -6.13
N PHE A 129 -0.23 -11.06 -5.79
CA PHE A 129 -0.11 -9.96 -6.76
C PHE A 129 0.92 -10.28 -7.86
N LEU A 130 2.13 -10.71 -7.49
CA LEU A 130 3.18 -11.04 -8.45
C LEU A 130 2.86 -12.27 -9.31
N SER A 131 1.97 -13.15 -8.86
CA SER A 131 1.51 -14.29 -9.68
C SER A 131 0.78 -13.86 -10.95
N PHE A 132 0.27 -12.63 -11.01
CA PHE A 132 -0.39 -12.09 -12.20
C PHE A 132 0.58 -11.51 -13.23
N VAL A 133 1.84 -11.26 -12.87
CA VAL A 133 2.83 -10.58 -13.74
C VAL A 133 3.05 -11.33 -15.05
N LYS A 134 3.33 -12.64 -14.99
CA LYS A 134 3.56 -13.44 -16.20
C LYS A 134 2.32 -13.56 -17.10
N PRO A 135 1.13 -13.96 -16.61
CA PRO A 135 -0.03 -14.13 -17.47
C PRO A 135 -0.61 -12.81 -18.01
N GLN A 136 -0.35 -11.68 -17.36
CA GLN A 136 -0.90 -10.37 -17.73
C GLN A 136 0.16 -9.44 -18.34
N GLN A 137 1.41 -9.89 -18.39
CA GLN A 137 2.54 -9.22 -19.06
C GLN A 137 2.81 -7.77 -18.64
N PHE A 138 2.51 -7.40 -17.39
CA PHE A 138 2.82 -6.08 -16.84
C PHE A 138 4.12 -6.07 -16.04
N GLN A 139 4.78 -4.92 -15.96
CA GLN A 139 5.95 -4.71 -15.11
C GLN A 139 5.50 -4.30 -13.68
N PRO A 140 5.76 -5.12 -12.64
CA PRO A 140 5.44 -4.75 -11.27
C PRO A 140 6.45 -3.73 -10.73
N VAL A 141 5.97 -2.78 -9.94
CA VAL A 141 6.79 -1.82 -9.19
C VAL A 141 6.22 -1.71 -7.77
N ILE A 142 7.07 -1.66 -6.75
CA ILE A 142 6.64 -1.46 -5.36
C ILE A 142 7.23 -0.15 -4.84
N ILE A 143 6.40 0.71 -4.26
CA ILE A 143 6.90 1.91 -3.57
C ILE A 143 6.43 1.94 -2.12
N PHE A 144 7.21 2.59 -1.26
CA PHE A 144 6.81 2.89 0.11
C PHE A 144 6.55 4.38 0.30
N LEU A 145 5.36 4.73 0.82
CA LEU A 145 4.94 6.08 1.18
C LEU A 145 4.95 6.23 2.71
N PRO A 146 5.71 7.17 3.29
CA PRO A 146 5.74 7.38 4.73
C PRO A 146 4.50 8.11 5.23
N GLY A 147 4.15 7.88 6.49
CA GLY A 147 3.15 8.67 7.20
C GLY A 147 3.73 9.91 7.85
N ARG A 148 2.87 10.90 8.14
CA ARG A 148 3.26 12.16 8.81
C ARG A 148 4.05 11.95 10.10
N GLY A 149 3.70 10.89 10.82
CA GLY A 149 4.29 10.55 12.10
C GLY A 149 5.14 9.30 12.04
N ASP A 150 5.89 9.04 10.96
CA ASP A 150 6.78 7.89 10.78
C ASP A 150 7.66 7.62 12.01
N LYS A 151 7.69 6.37 12.49
CA LYS A 151 8.35 5.95 13.74
C LYS A 151 9.37 4.84 13.51
N SER A 152 10.07 4.43 14.57
CA SER A 152 11.12 3.39 14.51
C SER A 152 10.62 2.07 13.91
N TRP A 153 9.42 1.61 14.26
CA TRP A 153 8.84 0.39 13.69
C TRP A 153 8.48 0.51 12.20
N ASP A 154 8.38 1.72 11.66
CA ASP A 154 8.14 1.90 10.23
C ASP A 154 9.43 1.67 9.44
N LYS A 155 10.59 1.94 10.05
CA LYS A 155 11.90 1.55 9.49
C LYS A 155 11.98 0.04 9.26
N GLU A 156 11.47 -0.75 10.20
CA GLU A 156 11.44 -2.21 10.09
C GLU A 156 10.54 -2.67 8.92
N ARG A 157 9.34 -2.09 8.79
CA ARG A 157 8.43 -2.39 7.67
C ARG A 157 9.03 -2.05 6.33
N ARG A 158 9.70 -0.90 6.21
CA ARG A 158 10.40 -0.49 4.99
C ARG A 158 11.54 -1.41 4.65
N PHE A 159 12.34 -1.78 5.64
CA PHE A 159 13.44 -2.72 5.46
C PHE A 159 12.92 -4.08 5.00
N TRP A 160 11.85 -4.57 5.62
CA TRP A 160 11.19 -5.81 5.21
C TRP A 160 10.68 -5.72 3.76
N LEU A 161 9.98 -4.65 3.39
CA LEU A 161 9.43 -4.49 2.05
C LEU A 161 10.52 -4.40 0.98
N LYS A 162 11.60 -3.67 1.28
CA LYS A 162 12.78 -3.60 0.44
C LYS A 162 13.36 -5.00 0.20
N ARG A 163 13.59 -5.77 1.26
CA ARG A 163 14.12 -7.15 1.16
C ARG A 163 13.20 -8.08 0.38
N PHE A 164 11.89 -7.96 0.58
CA PHE A 164 10.90 -8.70 -0.19
C PHE A 164 11.04 -8.38 -1.69
N ALA A 165 11.06 -7.10 -2.05
CA ALA A 165 11.16 -6.67 -3.44
C ALA A 165 12.49 -7.11 -4.08
N GLU A 166 13.61 -6.97 -3.37
CA GLU A 166 14.93 -7.46 -3.80
C GLU A 166 14.93 -8.98 -4.04
N LYS A 167 14.39 -9.76 -3.09
CA LYS A 167 14.25 -11.22 -3.21
C LYS A 167 13.42 -11.63 -4.43
N LYS A 168 12.43 -10.83 -4.80
CA LYS A 168 11.52 -11.11 -5.92
C LYS A 168 11.95 -10.45 -7.24
N GLY A 169 13.05 -9.71 -7.26
CA GLY A 169 13.52 -8.98 -8.45
C GLY A 169 12.57 -7.87 -8.90
N VAL A 170 11.82 -7.27 -7.97
CA VAL A 170 10.84 -6.22 -8.27
C VAL A 170 11.45 -4.84 -8.00
N PRO A 171 11.40 -3.88 -8.94
CA PRO A 171 11.82 -2.51 -8.70
C PRO A 171 11.16 -1.91 -7.45
N PHE A 172 11.99 -1.38 -6.55
CA PHE A 172 11.55 -0.81 -5.28
C PHE A 172 12.11 0.57 -5.01
N LYS A 173 11.26 1.47 -4.50
CA LYS A 173 11.70 2.77 -4.00
C LYS A 173 11.00 3.16 -2.70
N ASP A 174 11.82 3.54 -1.72
CA ASP A 174 11.36 4.13 -0.46
C ASP A 174 11.37 5.66 -0.56
N PHE A 175 10.20 6.28 -0.46
CA PHE A 175 10.05 7.73 -0.58
C PHE A 175 10.27 8.46 0.75
N THR A 176 10.58 7.73 1.84
CA THR A 176 10.73 8.28 3.19
C THR A 176 11.70 9.45 3.24
N ASN A 177 12.90 9.31 2.67
CA ASN A 177 13.91 10.36 2.73
C ASN A 177 13.50 11.60 1.93
N VAL A 178 12.86 11.41 0.77
CA VAL A 178 12.40 12.52 -0.07
C VAL A 178 11.27 13.27 0.62
N ILE A 179 10.28 12.58 1.18
CA ILE A 179 9.16 13.23 1.86
C ILE A 179 9.61 13.89 3.18
N HIS A 180 10.59 13.32 3.88
CA HIS A 180 11.08 13.87 5.13
C HIS A 180 12.10 15.00 4.99
N SER A 181 12.70 15.19 3.81
CA SER A 181 13.60 16.34 3.57
C SER A 181 12.83 17.66 3.57
N TYR A 182 11.59 17.65 3.11
CA TYR A 182 10.61 18.69 3.38
C TYR A 182 10.18 18.56 4.83
N LYS A 183 10.27 19.63 5.63
CA LYS A 183 9.98 19.60 7.08
C LYS A 183 8.64 18.90 7.30
N ARG A 184 8.66 17.62 7.72
CA ARG A 184 7.61 16.55 7.61
C ARG A 184 6.12 16.93 7.64
N ARG A 185 5.75 18.10 8.16
CA ARG A 185 4.39 18.63 8.23
C ARG A 185 3.98 19.40 6.97
N GLU A 186 4.92 19.90 6.18
CA GLU A 186 4.64 20.76 5.02
C GLU A 186 3.99 20.01 3.85
N LEU A 187 4.19 18.69 3.76
CA LEU A 187 3.61 17.86 2.70
C LEU A 187 2.28 17.21 3.09
N PHE A 188 1.75 17.51 4.28
CA PHE A 188 0.54 16.89 4.81
C PHE A 188 -0.52 17.94 5.14
N ILE A 189 -1.77 17.54 5.02
CA ILE A 189 -2.91 18.36 5.46
C ILE A 189 -2.81 18.58 6.97
N ARG A 190 -3.08 19.80 7.43
CA ARG A 190 -2.95 20.16 8.85
C ARG A 190 -3.83 19.26 9.72
N LYS A 191 -3.24 18.65 10.76
CA LYS A 191 -3.89 17.67 11.68
C LYS A 191 -4.45 16.41 10.99
N ASN A 192 -4.07 16.13 9.75
CA ASN A 192 -4.54 14.99 8.98
C ASN A 192 -3.33 14.16 8.50
N PRO A 193 -3.41 12.81 8.47
CA PRO A 193 -2.32 11.96 7.98
C PRO A 193 -2.16 11.95 6.45
N HIS A 194 -3.06 12.60 5.70
CA HIS A 194 -3.07 12.66 4.24
C HIS A 194 -2.10 13.72 3.69
N PHE A 195 -1.55 13.46 2.51
CA PHE A 195 -0.77 14.46 1.78
C PHE A 195 -1.65 15.65 1.38
N ASN A 196 -1.06 16.83 1.35
CA ASN A 196 -1.67 18.00 0.73
C ASN A 196 -1.27 18.05 -0.77
N PRO A 197 -1.71 19.06 -1.55
CA PRO A 197 -1.38 19.15 -2.97
C PRO A 197 0.14 19.11 -3.24
N ARG A 198 0.94 19.79 -2.42
CA ARG A 198 2.40 19.76 -2.54
C ARG A 198 3.00 18.37 -2.26
N GLY A 199 2.47 17.64 -1.28
CA GLY A 199 2.89 16.26 -1.01
C GLY A 199 2.56 15.30 -2.15
N HIS A 200 1.40 15.48 -2.79
CA HIS A 200 1.05 14.76 -4.01
C HIS A 200 1.98 15.11 -5.18
N GLN A 201 2.30 16.39 -5.38
CA GLN A 201 3.24 16.83 -6.41
C GLN A 201 4.64 16.20 -6.22
N VAL A 202 5.22 16.30 -5.03
CA VAL A 202 6.54 15.70 -4.73
C VAL A 202 6.52 14.18 -4.95
N THR A 203 5.42 13.52 -4.60
CA THR A 203 5.24 12.09 -4.84
C THR A 203 5.21 11.78 -6.34
N ALA A 204 4.47 12.56 -7.14
CA ALA A 204 4.38 12.37 -8.59
C ALA A 204 5.74 12.55 -9.27
N GLU A 205 6.45 13.66 -8.98
CA GLU A 205 7.78 13.96 -9.53
C GLU A 205 8.80 12.87 -9.19
N THR A 206 8.77 12.38 -7.94
CA THR A 206 9.68 11.31 -7.48
C THR A 206 9.37 9.98 -8.16
N LEU A 207 8.09 9.65 -8.31
CA LEU A 207 7.65 8.42 -8.97
C LEU A 207 7.97 8.46 -10.46
N HIS A 208 7.69 9.57 -11.13
CA HIS A 208 7.99 9.78 -12.54
C HIS A 208 9.48 9.54 -12.84
N ALA A 209 10.37 10.23 -12.11
CA ALA A 209 11.80 10.06 -12.27
C ALA A 209 12.26 8.62 -12.03
N PHE A 210 11.68 7.94 -11.03
CA PHE A 210 11.99 6.55 -10.73
C PHE A 210 11.55 5.60 -11.86
N LEU A 211 10.34 5.76 -12.39
CA LEU A 211 9.81 4.93 -13.47
C LEU A 211 10.63 5.07 -14.75
N LYS A 212 10.96 6.30 -15.17
CA LYS A 212 11.77 6.55 -16.38
C LYS A 212 13.18 5.98 -16.30
N GLN A 213 13.77 5.95 -15.11
CA GLN A 213 15.14 5.46 -14.93
C GLN A 213 15.25 3.94 -14.81
N ASN A 214 14.21 3.27 -14.31
CA ASN A 214 14.32 1.88 -13.82
C ASN A 214 13.29 0.92 -14.41
N VAL A 215 12.29 1.42 -15.13
CA VAL A 215 11.11 0.63 -15.51
C VAL A 215 10.78 0.84 -16.98
N ILE A 216 10.62 2.10 -17.37
CA ILE A 216 10.26 2.50 -18.73
C ILE A 216 11.54 2.99 -19.39
N THR A 217 12.33 2.05 -19.92
CA THR A 217 13.44 2.39 -20.80
C THR A 217 12.86 2.92 -22.11
N GLN A 218 13.41 4.04 -22.60
CA GLN A 218 13.15 4.52 -23.98
C GLN A 218 13.69 3.52 -25.00
#